data_AF-A0A7X6ZZY2-F1
#
_entry.id   AF-A0A7X6ZZY2-F1
#
_cell.length_a   1.000
_cell.length_b   1.000
_cell.length_c   1.000
_cell.angle_alpha   90.00
_cell.angle_beta   90.00
_cell.angle_gamma   90.00
#
_symmetry.space_group_name_H-M   'P 1'
#
loop_
_entity.id
_entity.type
_entity.pdbx_description
1 polymer ?
#
loop_
_entity_poly.entity_id
_entity_poly.type
_entity_poly.pdbx_seq_one_letter_code
_entity_poly.pdbx_strand_id
1 'polypeptide(L)'
;VTDFPHIKKLYTESYVRLVAMRLFALRAIDYFRSANDNDRRYLLYNPIQKMKVTTQGMKIVDMLLDIIAAKGFEQDTYMEMAIRDIGMIPRLEGTTHVNMALVIKFMENYLFNNVEFEEIPKRDDIGNDDYILIQKAGSLRSVKFPDYKRPYQGISTPNIEIFKEQIEIFREFLAEATPSPEQAKNVDYMLALGEIFTMIAYSQLILENAKIYNVAKEIIDEIFNFIVKDTSSYALSVLSNFNNSDKQKEILMKLIKIPHNSDNSNKVWEDHVLPLFETYEMNR
;
A
#
# COMPACT_ATOMS: atom_id res chain seq x y z
N VAL A 1 9.27 -21.86 -19.60
CA VAL A 1 8.43 -21.66 -18.38
C VAL A 1 7.74 -20.31 -18.41
N THR A 2 8.43 -19.24 -18.80
CA THR A 2 7.85 -17.89 -18.95
C THR A 2 6.79 -17.77 -20.05
N ASP A 3 6.64 -18.77 -20.94
CA ASP A 3 5.55 -18.81 -21.92
C ASP A 3 4.18 -19.11 -21.30
N PHE A 4 4.13 -19.67 -20.09
CA PHE A 4 2.88 -20.00 -19.43
C PHE A 4 2.15 -18.73 -18.95
N PRO A 5 0.85 -18.54 -19.27
CA PRO A 5 0.11 -17.33 -18.91
C PRO A 5 0.10 -17.01 -17.42
N HIS A 6 0.00 -18.03 -16.56
CA HIS A 6 0.00 -17.84 -15.11
C HIS A 6 1.37 -17.37 -14.58
N ILE A 7 2.47 -17.80 -15.18
CA ILE A 7 3.83 -17.36 -14.81
C ILE A 7 4.04 -15.89 -15.19
N LYS A 8 3.61 -15.49 -16.41
CA LYS A 8 3.66 -14.08 -16.82
C LYS A 8 2.88 -13.20 -15.85
N LYS A 9 1.67 -13.64 -15.48
CA LYS A 9 0.83 -12.91 -14.52
C LYS A 9 1.49 -12.76 -13.14
N LEU A 10 2.09 -13.82 -12.60
CA LEU A 10 2.79 -13.77 -11.32
C LEU A 10 4.01 -12.84 -11.38
N TYR A 11 4.81 -12.89 -12.44
CA TYR A 11 5.93 -11.96 -12.63
C TYR A 11 5.46 -10.51 -12.75
N THR A 12 4.45 -10.24 -13.59
CA THR A 12 3.88 -8.90 -13.77
C THR A 12 3.35 -8.36 -12.44
N GLU A 13 2.56 -9.14 -11.69
CA GLU A 13 2.03 -8.71 -10.40
C GLU A 13 3.16 -8.48 -9.38
N SER A 14 4.16 -9.37 -9.33
CA SER A 14 5.35 -9.21 -8.48
C SER A 14 6.10 -7.92 -8.79
N TYR A 15 6.30 -7.63 -10.08
CA TYR A 15 6.97 -6.43 -10.55
C TYR A 15 6.23 -5.16 -10.13
N VAL A 16 4.93 -5.06 -10.39
CA VAL A 16 4.18 -3.85 -10.05
C VAL A 16 4.03 -3.66 -8.53
N ARG A 17 3.94 -4.75 -7.75
CA ARG A 17 3.99 -4.66 -6.28
C ARG A 17 5.35 -4.13 -5.80
N LEU A 18 6.45 -4.56 -6.41
CA LEU A 18 7.79 -4.05 -6.10
C LEU A 18 7.93 -2.56 -6.47
N VAL A 19 7.42 -2.14 -7.63
CA VAL A 19 7.39 -0.72 -8.04
C VAL A 19 6.55 0.10 -7.06
N ALA A 20 5.36 -0.37 -6.68
CA ALA A 20 4.53 0.29 -5.68
C ALA A 20 5.24 0.46 -4.33
N MET A 21 5.92 -0.58 -3.85
CA MET A 21 6.73 -0.54 -2.62
C MET A 21 7.81 0.55 -2.70
N ARG A 22 8.54 0.60 -3.82
CA ARG A 22 9.59 1.60 -4.05
C ARG A 22 9.01 3.01 -4.12
N LEU A 23 7.91 3.21 -4.84
CA LEU A 23 7.25 4.52 -4.95
C LEU A 23 6.77 5.01 -3.59
N PHE A 24 6.12 4.14 -2.81
CA PHE A 24 5.72 4.49 -1.45
C PHE A 24 6.93 4.85 -0.59
N ALA A 25 7.96 4.00 -0.56
CA ALA A 25 9.10 4.17 0.33
C ALA A 25 9.90 5.44 0.03
N LEU A 26 10.19 5.69 -1.25
CA LEU A 26 10.91 6.89 -1.67
C LEU A 26 10.11 8.16 -1.33
N ARG A 27 8.79 8.13 -1.48
CA ARG A 27 7.97 9.28 -1.12
C ARG A 27 7.86 9.47 0.38
N ALA A 28 7.74 8.38 1.14
CA ALA A 28 7.74 8.45 2.60
C ALA A 28 9.02 9.12 3.10
N ILE A 29 10.19 8.82 2.53
CA ILE A 29 11.47 9.47 2.87
C ILE A 29 11.36 11.00 2.71
N ASP A 30 10.75 11.52 1.65
CA ASP A 30 10.56 12.97 1.49
C ASP A 30 9.80 13.60 2.66
N TYR A 31 8.76 12.91 3.17
CA TYR A 31 8.01 13.33 4.35
C TYR A 31 8.84 13.26 5.63
N PHE A 32 9.69 12.25 5.79
CA PHE A 32 10.60 12.16 6.94
C PHE A 32 11.63 13.30 6.94
N ARG A 33 12.25 13.57 5.79
CA ARG A 33 13.28 14.62 5.63
C ARG A 33 12.71 16.04 5.68
N SER A 34 11.38 16.18 5.57
CA SER A 34 10.67 17.46 5.68
C SER A 34 9.89 17.61 7.00
N ALA A 35 9.96 16.60 7.87
CA ALA A 35 9.21 16.58 9.12
C ALA A 35 9.67 17.69 10.08
N ASN A 36 8.71 18.25 10.80
CA ASN A 36 8.94 19.21 11.87
C ASN A 36 7.75 19.19 12.84
N ASP A 37 7.76 20.03 13.87
CA ASP A 37 6.69 20.05 14.88
C ASP A 37 5.31 20.46 14.33
N ASN A 38 5.27 21.20 13.21
CA ASN A 38 4.04 21.61 12.54
C ASN A 38 3.60 20.61 11.46
N ASP A 39 4.54 19.88 10.85
CA ASP A 39 4.24 18.82 9.87
C ASP A 39 4.71 17.45 10.36
N ARG A 40 3.74 16.71 10.90
CA ARG A 40 3.95 15.39 11.51
C ARG A 40 3.31 14.26 10.70
N ARG A 41 3.02 14.50 9.41
CA ARG A 41 2.36 13.50 8.52
C ARG A 41 3.18 12.22 8.38
N TYR A 42 4.51 12.29 8.52
CA TYR A 42 5.41 11.13 8.54
C TYR A 42 5.01 10.07 9.58
N LEU A 43 4.30 10.45 10.66
CA LEU A 43 3.83 9.51 11.69
C LEU A 43 2.75 8.53 11.18
N LEU A 44 2.04 8.86 10.10
CA LEU A 44 1.16 7.91 9.40
C LEU A 44 1.96 7.02 8.45
N TYR A 45 2.89 7.61 7.70
CA TYR A 45 3.61 6.87 6.67
C TYR A 45 4.65 5.90 7.23
N ASN A 46 5.25 6.20 8.38
CA ASN A 46 6.19 5.31 9.06
C ASN A 46 5.62 3.92 9.37
N PRO A 47 4.48 3.78 10.09
CA PRO A 47 3.92 2.46 10.36
C PRO A 47 3.46 1.75 9.07
N ILE A 48 3.01 2.48 8.04
CA ILE A 48 2.66 1.89 6.74
C ILE A 48 3.92 1.35 6.02
N GLN A 49 5.03 2.10 6.04
CA GLN A 49 6.33 1.62 5.55
C GLN A 49 6.73 0.35 6.27
N LYS A 50 6.60 0.32 7.60
CA LYS A 50 7.05 -0.81 8.39
C LYS A 50 6.16 -2.05 8.21
N MET A 51 4.84 -1.89 8.04
CA MET A 51 3.92 -3.02 8.00
C MET A 51 3.45 -3.38 6.59
N LYS A 52 3.00 -2.41 5.79
CA LYS A 52 2.35 -2.66 4.51
C LYS A 52 3.41 -2.97 3.46
N VAL A 53 4.42 -2.12 3.33
CA VAL A 53 5.49 -2.31 2.34
C VAL A 53 6.22 -3.64 2.57
N THR A 54 6.55 -3.97 3.81
CA THR A 54 7.27 -5.21 4.12
C THR A 54 6.41 -6.47 3.91
N THR A 55 5.11 -6.42 4.19
CA THR A 55 4.19 -7.54 3.87
C THR A 55 3.94 -7.69 2.37
N GLN A 56 3.99 -6.61 1.58
CA GLN A 56 4.04 -6.72 0.12
C GLN A 56 5.32 -7.43 -0.35
N GLY A 57 6.46 -7.18 0.32
CA GLY A 57 7.70 -7.92 0.09
C GLY A 57 7.56 -9.43 0.30
N MET A 58 6.86 -9.86 1.36
CA MET A 58 6.53 -11.28 1.56
C MET A 58 5.71 -11.83 0.39
N LYS A 59 4.62 -11.14 0.01
CA LYS A 59 3.78 -11.58 -1.12
C LYS A 59 4.57 -11.72 -2.43
N ILE A 60 5.52 -10.82 -2.67
CA ILE A 60 6.39 -10.89 -3.85
C ILE A 60 7.26 -12.14 -3.80
N VAL A 61 7.92 -12.42 -2.66
CA VAL A 61 8.74 -13.62 -2.52
C VAL A 61 7.91 -14.89 -2.67
N ASP A 62 6.70 -14.93 -2.11
CA ASP A 62 5.78 -16.07 -2.28
C ASP A 62 5.41 -16.29 -3.75
N MET A 63 5.06 -15.23 -4.49
CA MET A 63 4.75 -15.34 -5.93
C MET A 63 5.98 -15.75 -6.75
N LEU A 64 7.17 -15.24 -6.42
CA LEU A 64 8.41 -15.65 -7.08
C LEU A 64 8.75 -17.11 -6.75
N LEU A 65 8.42 -17.59 -5.55
CA LEU A 65 8.57 -18.98 -5.17
C LEU A 65 7.66 -19.90 -5.98
N ASP A 66 6.41 -19.50 -6.23
CA ASP A 66 5.47 -20.23 -7.11
C ASP A 66 6.00 -20.33 -8.55
N ILE A 67 6.82 -19.36 -8.99
CA ILE A 67 7.41 -19.35 -10.33
C ILE A 67 8.66 -20.25 -10.42
N ILE A 68 9.59 -20.11 -9.47
CA ILE A 68 10.86 -20.87 -9.46
C ILE A 68 10.66 -22.32 -8.98
N ALA A 69 9.57 -22.57 -8.24
CA ALA A 69 9.19 -23.85 -7.68
C ALA A 69 10.32 -24.50 -6.87
N ALA A 70 10.55 -25.81 -7.07
CA ALA A 70 11.53 -26.59 -6.30
C ALA A 70 12.95 -25.99 -6.33
N LYS A 71 13.33 -25.31 -7.42
CA LYS A 71 14.65 -24.70 -7.55
C LYS A 71 14.87 -23.55 -6.56
N GLY A 72 13.80 -22.91 -6.07
CA GLY A 72 13.91 -21.87 -5.03
C GLY A 72 14.41 -22.38 -3.68
N PHE A 73 14.40 -23.70 -3.46
CA PHE A 73 14.90 -24.34 -2.24
C PHE A 73 16.32 -24.90 -2.38
N GLU A 74 16.96 -24.75 -3.54
CA GLU A 74 18.35 -25.14 -3.74
C GLU A 74 19.29 -24.15 -3.02
N GLN A 75 20.27 -24.68 -2.28
CA GLN A 75 21.14 -23.91 -1.36
C GLN A 75 22.04 -22.88 -2.06
N ASP A 76 22.28 -23.04 -3.35
CA ASP A 76 23.12 -22.17 -4.17
C ASP A 76 22.31 -21.05 -4.85
N THR A 77 21.03 -20.89 -4.52
CA THR A 77 20.19 -19.82 -5.04
C THR A 77 20.00 -18.69 -4.03
N TYR A 78 19.85 -17.46 -4.54
CA TYR A 78 19.43 -16.32 -3.71
C TYR A 78 18.08 -16.57 -3.01
N MET A 79 17.20 -17.37 -3.64
CA MET A 79 15.86 -17.62 -3.13
C MET A 79 15.84 -18.37 -1.80
N GLU A 80 16.78 -19.28 -1.53
CA GLU A 80 16.88 -19.94 -0.22
C GLU A 80 16.99 -18.92 0.91
N MET A 81 17.90 -17.95 0.77
CA MET A 81 18.10 -16.88 1.73
C MET A 81 16.86 -15.99 1.82
N ALA A 82 16.29 -15.60 0.67
CA ALA A 82 15.12 -14.75 0.63
C ALA A 82 13.92 -15.38 1.36
N ILE A 83 13.63 -16.66 1.11
CA ILE A 83 12.51 -17.39 1.73
C ILE A 83 12.69 -17.48 3.24
N ARG A 84 13.92 -17.78 3.70
CA ARG A 84 14.24 -17.89 5.13
C ARG A 84 14.05 -16.56 5.86
N ASP A 85 14.49 -15.46 5.25
CA ASP A 85 14.65 -14.18 5.95
C ASP A 85 13.45 -13.23 5.77
N ILE A 86 12.70 -13.33 4.66
CA ILE A 86 11.60 -12.38 4.31
C ILE A 86 10.51 -12.31 5.38
N GLY A 87 10.23 -13.42 6.06
CA GLY A 87 9.24 -13.48 7.12
C GLY A 87 9.63 -12.68 8.38
N MET A 88 10.91 -12.40 8.58
CA MET A 88 11.39 -11.66 9.75
C MET A 88 11.06 -10.17 9.65
N ILE A 89 11.19 -9.59 8.45
CA ILE A 89 11.13 -8.14 8.22
C ILE A 89 9.84 -7.47 8.74
N PRO A 90 8.62 -7.97 8.49
CA PRO A 90 7.39 -7.37 9.03
C PRO A 90 7.12 -7.68 10.50
N ARG A 91 7.85 -8.64 11.09
CA ARG A 91 7.62 -9.11 12.47
C ARG A 91 8.58 -8.48 13.49
N LEU A 92 9.79 -8.12 13.06
CA LEU A 92 10.78 -7.41 13.86
C LEU A 92 10.41 -5.93 14.01
N GLU A 93 10.89 -5.25 15.05
CA GLU A 93 10.74 -3.79 15.27
C GLU A 93 9.28 -3.28 15.23
N GLY A 94 8.40 -3.96 15.96
CA GLY A 94 6.97 -3.64 16.04
C GLY A 94 6.16 -4.48 15.04
N THR A 95 5.30 -5.35 15.56
CA THR A 95 4.50 -6.25 14.73
C THR A 95 3.48 -5.48 13.88
N THR A 96 3.00 -6.11 12.80
CA THR A 96 1.94 -5.57 11.94
C THR A 96 0.76 -5.00 12.73
N HIS A 97 0.29 -5.72 13.76
CA HIS A 97 -0.85 -5.32 14.59
C HIS A 97 -0.57 -4.02 15.38
N VAL A 98 0.64 -3.86 15.92
CA VAL A 98 1.02 -2.66 16.67
C VAL A 98 1.06 -1.44 15.75
N ASN A 99 1.67 -1.58 14.57
CA ASN A 99 1.74 -0.51 13.57
C ASN A 99 0.35 -0.14 13.02
N MET A 100 -0.51 -1.13 12.80
CA MET A 100 -1.88 -0.91 12.35
C MET A 100 -2.72 -0.16 13.38
N ALA A 101 -2.54 -0.45 14.68
CA ALA A 101 -3.18 0.31 15.76
C ALA A 101 -2.74 1.79 15.80
N LEU A 102 -1.55 2.13 15.28
CA LEU A 102 -1.14 3.53 15.10
C LEU A 102 -1.86 4.16 13.90
N VAL A 103 -1.92 3.46 12.77
CA VAL A 103 -2.54 3.95 11.53
C VAL A 103 -4.01 4.32 11.69
N ILE A 104 -4.79 3.49 12.39
CA ILE A 104 -6.24 3.76 12.61
C ILE A 104 -6.48 5.11 13.32
N LYS A 105 -5.53 5.60 14.12
CA LYS A 105 -5.67 6.87 14.85
C LYS A 105 -5.70 8.09 13.92
N PHE A 106 -5.28 7.95 12.66
CA PHE A 106 -5.28 9.04 11.68
C PHE A 106 -6.53 9.07 10.80
N MET A 107 -7.32 7.99 10.79
CA MET A 107 -8.39 7.75 9.82
C MET A 107 -9.41 8.89 9.74
N GLU A 108 -9.88 9.38 10.89
CA GLU A 108 -10.86 10.48 10.95
C GLU A 108 -10.32 11.76 10.32
N ASN A 109 -9.13 12.21 10.73
CA ASN A 109 -8.56 13.46 10.22
C ASN A 109 -8.12 13.35 8.76
N TYR A 110 -7.71 12.16 8.33
CA TYR A 110 -7.31 11.92 6.95
C TYR A 110 -8.49 12.04 5.99
N LEU A 111 -9.67 11.53 6.36
CA LEU A 111 -10.83 11.44 5.45
C LEU A 111 -11.87 12.57 5.58
N PHE A 112 -11.89 13.27 6.73
CA PHE A 112 -12.98 14.22 7.03
C PHE A 112 -12.52 15.60 7.51
N ASN A 113 -11.32 15.74 8.08
CA ASN A 113 -10.86 17.01 8.67
C ASN A 113 -9.60 17.53 7.95
N ASN A 114 -9.71 17.72 6.64
CA ASN A 114 -8.58 18.12 5.81
C ASN A 114 -8.17 19.58 6.05
N VAL A 115 -6.87 19.86 5.91
CA VAL A 115 -6.30 21.22 5.97
C VAL A 115 -5.26 21.38 4.87
N GLU A 116 -5.03 22.62 4.44
CA GLU A 116 -4.00 22.89 3.45
C GLU A 116 -2.59 22.67 4.00
N PHE A 117 -1.73 22.09 3.18
CA PHE A 117 -0.32 21.91 3.44
C PHE A 117 0.48 22.32 2.21
N GLU A 118 1.66 22.89 2.46
CA GLU A 118 2.66 23.06 1.42
C GLU A 118 3.03 21.70 0.82
N GLU A 119 3.37 21.75 -0.46
CA GLU A 119 3.78 20.57 -1.19
C GLU A 119 5.16 20.10 -0.70
N ILE A 120 5.26 18.83 -0.32
CA ILE A 120 6.54 18.26 0.08
C ILE A 120 7.40 18.08 -1.17
N PRO A 121 8.56 18.74 -1.28
CA PRO A 121 9.45 18.55 -2.42
C PRO A 121 10.07 17.16 -2.38
N LYS A 122 10.60 16.71 -3.52
CA LYS A 122 11.50 15.55 -3.53
C LYS A 122 12.76 15.90 -2.73
N ARG A 123 13.13 15.07 -1.75
CA ARG A 123 14.28 15.28 -0.86
C ARG A 123 15.41 14.33 -1.22
N ASP A 124 16.01 14.52 -2.40
CA ASP A 124 17.29 13.92 -2.80
C ASP A 124 18.47 14.90 -2.64
N ASP A 125 18.21 16.04 -2.00
CA ASP A 125 19.19 17.05 -1.65
C ASP A 125 20.12 16.61 -0.51
N ILE A 126 21.31 17.22 -0.49
CA ILE A 126 22.20 17.20 0.66
C ILE A 126 21.62 18.19 1.68
N GLY A 127 20.98 17.66 2.72
CA GLY A 127 20.23 18.44 3.70
C GLY A 127 20.46 17.93 5.12
N ASN A 128 20.07 18.74 6.11
CA ASN A 128 20.11 18.37 7.52
C ASN A 128 18.87 17.53 7.87
N ASP A 129 19.08 16.33 8.40
CA ASP A 129 18.02 15.39 8.80
C ASP A 129 17.94 15.24 10.34
N ASP A 130 18.45 16.21 11.12
CA ASP A 130 18.54 16.14 12.59
C ASP A 130 17.18 16.00 13.26
N TYR A 131 16.09 16.42 12.61
CA TYR A 131 14.74 16.23 13.14
C TYR A 131 14.43 14.75 13.42
N ILE A 132 15.06 13.81 12.69
CA ILE A 132 14.93 12.37 12.95
C ILE A 132 15.36 12.00 14.37
N LEU A 133 16.29 12.75 14.97
CA LEU A 133 16.83 12.50 16.31
C LEU A 133 16.04 13.18 17.44
N ILE A 134 15.15 14.14 17.10
CA ILE A 134 14.39 14.95 18.07
C ILE A 134 12.87 14.86 17.86
N GLN A 135 12.41 13.77 17.25
CA GLN A 135 10.99 13.53 16.98
C GLN A 135 10.14 13.52 18.25
N LYS A 136 8.97 14.16 18.19
CA LYS A 136 7.96 14.10 19.26
C LYS A 136 6.99 12.95 19.01
N ALA A 137 6.90 12.01 19.96
CA ALA A 137 5.91 10.94 19.93
C ALA A 137 4.53 11.41 20.47
N GLY A 138 3.47 10.69 20.11
CA GLY A 138 2.12 10.93 20.63
C GLY A 138 1.25 11.89 19.81
N SER A 139 0.05 12.17 20.32
CA SER A 139 -0.96 13.03 19.67
C SER A 139 -1.31 12.66 18.22
N LEU A 140 -1.28 11.36 17.89
CA LEU A 140 -1.50 10.86 16.53
C LEU A 140 -2.86 11.29 15.97
N ARG A 141 -3.91 11.28 16.80
CA ARG A 141 -5.27 11.74 16.45
C ARG A 141 -5.37 13.24 16.17
N SER A 142 -4.35 14.03 16.48
CA SER A 142 -4.33 15.47 16.20
C SER A 142 -3.70 15.81 14.84
N VAL A 143 -2.97 14.87 14.24
CA VAL A 143 -2.31 15.10 12.94
C VAL A 143 -3.37 15.26 11.86
N LYS A 144 -3.22 16.29 11.04
CA LYS A 144 -4.11 16.65 9.93
C LYS A 144 -3.44 16.35 8.60
N PHE A 145 -4.24 16.27 7.53
CA PHE A 145 -3.79 15.91 6.19
C PHE A 145 -4.45 16.83 5.15
N PRO A 146 -3.82 17.04 3.98
CA PRO A 146 -4.53 17.60 2.83
C PRO A 146 -5.65 16.68 2.35
N ASP A 147 -6.49 17.16 1.44
CA ASP A 147 -7.53 16.34 0.81
C ASP A 147 -6.91 15.09 0.14
N TYR A 148 -7.40 13.91 0.51
CA TYR A 148 -6.97 12.62 -0.03
C TYR A 148 -7.21 12.51 -1.54
N LYS A 149 -8.03 13.39 -2.14
CA LYS A 149 -8.27 13.46 -3.59
C LYS A 149 -7.12 14.11 -4.36
N ARG A 150 -6.28 14.93 -3.71
CA ARG A 150 -5.19 15.69 -4.36
C ARG A 150 -4.24 14.81 -5.20
N PRO A 151 -3.73 13.66 -4.71
CA PRO A 151 -2.84 12.80 -5.49
C PRO A 151 -3.45 12.29 -6.80
N TYR A 152 -4.78 12.15 -6.85
CA TYR A 152 -5.51 11.64 -8.01
C TYR A 152 -5.78 12.67 -9.11
N GLN A 153 -5.52 13.95 -8.86
CA GLN A 153 -5.71 15.00 -9.86
C GLN A 153 -4.72 14.84 -11.02
N GLY A 154 -5.20 14.95 -12.25
CA GLY A 154 -4.38 14.86 -13.46
C GLY A 154 -3.97 13.45 -13.88
N ILE A 155 -4.41 12.40 -13.15
CA ILE A 155 -4.19 11.01 -13.53
C ILE A 155 -5.49 10.21 -13.43
N SER A 156 -5.82 9.49 -14.50
CA SER A 156 -7.01 8.66 -14.56
C SER A 156 -6.73 7.41 -15.40
N THR A 157 -6.98 6.27 -14.78
CA THR A 157 -6.96 4.94 -15.38
C THR A 157 -8.20 4.17 -14.91
N PRO A 158 -8.64 3.12 -15.62
CA PRO A 158 -9.81 2.36 -15.22
C PRO A 158 -9.75 1.87 -13.75
N ASN A 159 -8.61 1.34 -13.31
CA ASN A 159 -8.47 0.85 -11.94
C ASN A 159 -8.37 1.97 -10.89
N ILE A 160 -7.84 3.15 -11.25
CA ILE A 160 -7.88 4.33 -10.38
C ILE A 160 -9.33 4.77 -10.13
N GLU A 161 -10.18 4.81 -11.16
CA GLU A 161 -11.57 5.24 -10.99
C GLU A 161 -12.37 4.24 -10.14
N ILE A 162 -12.12 2.94 -10.29
CA ILE A 162 -12.70 1.90 -9.42
C ILE A 162 -12.24 2.10 -7.97
N PHE A 163 -10.94 2.37 -7.74
CA PHE A 163 -10.45 2.58 -6.39
C PHE A 163 -10.98 3.86 -5.74
N LYS A 164 -11.16 4.95 -6.52
CA LYS A 164 -11.85 6.16 -6.04
C LYS A 164 -13.27 5.85 -5.56
N GLU A 165 -13.99 5.01 -6.29
CA GLU A 165 -15.31 4.54 -5.85
C GLU A 165 -15.21 3.78 -4.52
N GLN A 166 -14.24 2.89 -4.37
CA GLN A 166 -14.02 2.17 -3.10
C GLN A 166 -13.70 3.13 -1.94
N ILE A 167 -12.92 4.19 -2.17
CA ILE A 167 -12.64 5.20 -1.14
C ILE A 167 -13.95 5.88 -0.71
N GLU A 168 -14.79 6.30 -1.64
CA GLU A 168 -16.04 6.99 -1.30
C GLU A 168 -17.02 6.05 -0.57
N ILE A 169 -17.12 4.79 -0.98
CA ILE A 169 -17.93 3.78 -0.27
C ILE A 169 -17.38 3.53 1.14
N PHE A 170 -16.07 3.51 1.32
CA PHE A 170 -15.47 3.40 2.65
C PHE A 170 -15.73 4.64 3.52
N ARG A 171 -15.77 5.83 2.92
CA ARG A 171 -16.19 7.05 3.63
C ARG A 171 -17.66 7.00 4.03
N GLU A 172 -18.54 6.51 3.15
CA GLU A 172 -19.95 6.23 3.46
C GLU A 172 -20.03 5.27 4.65
N PHE A 173 -19.27 4.17 4.65
CA PHE A 173 -19.23 3.23 5.76
C PHE A 173 -18.90 3.93 7.09
N LEU A 174 -17.87 4.77 7.12
CA LEU A 174 -17.43 5.47 8.34
C LEU A 174 -18.40 6.57 8.80
N ALA A 175 -19.14 7.19 7.88
CA ALA A 175 -20.11 8.24 8.19
C ALA A 175 -21.48 7.69 8.60
N GLU A 176 -21.93 6.65 7.91
CA GLU A 176 -23.32 6.19 7.95
C GLU A 176 -23.53 4.85 8.64
N ALA A 177 -22.47 4.05 8.73
CA ALA A 177 -22.46 2.71 9.31
C ALA A 177 -21.25 2.49 10.23
N THR A 178 -20.86 3.58 10.91
CA THR A 178 -19.69 3.63 11.79
C THR A 178 -19.71 2.49 12.81
N PRO A 179 -18.54 1.95 13.21
CA PRO A 179 -18.50 0.85 14.16
C PRO A 179 -19.25 1.17 15.45
N SER A 180 -20.05 0.22 15.94
CA SER A 180 -20.74 0.34 17.21
C SER A 180 -19.74 0.49 18.37
N PRO A 181 -20.15 0.95 19.56
CA PRO A 181 -19.26 1.03 20.72
C PRO A 181 -18.59 -0.31 21.10
N GLU A 182 -19.26 -1.43 20.82
CA GLU A 182 -18.71 -2.78 21.02
C GLU A 182 -17.66 -3.12 19.95
N GLN A 183 -17.96 -2.86 18.67
CA GLN A 183 -17.02 -3.05 17.56
C GLN A 183 -15.78 -2.15 17.72
N ALA A 184 -15.96 -0.91 18.17
CA ALA A 184 -14.86 0.03 18.40
C ALA A 184 -13.92 -0.40 19.55
N LYS A 185 -14.42 -1.17 20.52
CA LYS A 185 -13.61 -1.81 21.58
C LYS A 185 -12.96 -3.11 21.12
N ASN A 186 -13.47 -3.73 20.06
CA ASN A 186 -12.88 -4.91 19.46
C ASN A 186 -11.66 -4.51 18.61
N VAL A 187 -10.47 -4.81 19.13
CA VAL A 187 -9.20 -4.50 18.47
C VAL A 187 -9.14 -5.13 17.07
N ASP A 188 -9.51 -6.39 16.92
CA ASP A 188 -9.43 -7.11 15.65
C ASP A 188 -10.34 -6.50 14.58
N TYR A 189 -11.54 -6.04 14.97
CA TYR A 189 -12.45 -5.34 14.06
C TYR A 189 -11.83 -4.05 13.54
N MET A 190 -11.26 -3.25 14.46
CA MET A 190 -10.61 -2.00 14.11
C MET A 190 -9.37 -2.22 13.25
N LEU A 191 -8.58 -3.27 13.53
CA LEU A 191 -7.44 -3.67 12.71
C LEU A 191 -7.86 -4.05 11.28
N ALA A 192 -8.94 -4.79 11.13
CA ALA A 192 -9.48 -5.16 9.82
C ALA A 192 -9.95 -3.93 9.02
N LEU A 193 -10.59 -2.94 9.65
CA LEU A 193 -10.89 -1.66 9.00
C LEU A 193 -9.63 -0.85 8.68
N GLY A 194 -8.62 -0.94 9.55
CA GLY A 194 -7.32 -0.32 9.34
C GLY A 194 -6.62 -0.79 8.07
N GLU A 195 -6.80 -2.06 7.66
CA GLU A 195 -6.27 -2.57 6.39
C GLU A 195 -6.84 -1.83 5.18
N ILE A 196 -8.15 -1.57 5.17
CA ILE A 196 -8.83 -0.81 4.09
C ILE A 196 -8.30 0.63 4.08
N PHE A 197 -8.28 1.30 5.23
CA PHE A 197 -7.75 2.65 5.34
C PHE A 197 -6.27 2.75 4.91
N THR A 198 -5.46 1.75 5.25
CA THR A 198 -4.05 1.68 4.87
C THR A 198 -3.88 1.68 3.35
N MET A 199 -4.75 1.00 2.60
CA MET A 199 -4.68 1.02 1.14
C MET A 199 -4.89 2.41 0.56
N ILE A 200 -5.69 3.26 1.20
CA ILE A 200 -5.93 4.66 0.76
C ILE A 200 -4.64 5.48 0.93
N ALA A 201 -4.05 5.45 2.12
CA ALA A 201 -2.80 6.16 2.40
C ALA A 201 -1.60 5.61 1.62
N TYR A 202 -1.56 4.30 1.39
CA TYR A 202 -0.57 3.63 0.54
C TYR A 202 -0.66 4.11 -0.92
N SER A 203 -1.88 4.15 -1.47
CA SER A 203 -2.15 4.62 -2.83
C SER A 203 -1.82 6.10 -3.03
N GLN A 204 -2.05 6.94 -2.01
CA GLN A 204 -1.69 8.35 -2.06
C GLN A 204 -0.19 8.54 -2.35
N LEU A 205 0.70 7.94 -1.54
CA LEU A 205 2.14 8.15 -1.73
C LEU A 205 2.65 7.54 -3.03
N ILE A 206 2.07 6.42 -3.47
CA ILE A 206 2.36 5.84 -4.78
C ILE A 206 2.06 6.85 -5.89
N LEU A 207 0.88 7.48 -5.88
CA LEU A 207 0.49 8.45 -6.92
C LEU A 207 1.28 9.75 -6.86
N GLU A 208 1.56 10.26 -5.65
CA GLU A 208 2.45 11.42 -5.49
C GLU A 208 3.81 11.15 -6.14
N ASN A 209 4.41 9.98 -5.86
CA ASN A 209 5.73 9.68 -6.38
C ASN A 209 5.72 9.26 -7.85
N ALA A 210 4.64 8.63 -8.31
CA ALA A 210 4.49 8.27 -9.72
C ALA A 210 4.59 9.50 -10.62
N LYS A 211 4.07 10.65 -10.15
CA LYS A 211 4.23 11.95 -10.83
C LYS A 211 5.67 12.43 -10.83
N ILE A 212 6.36 12.36 -9.68
CA ILE A 212 7.77 12.79 -9.54
C ILE A 212 8.69 12.01 -10.48
N TYR A 213 8.49 10.69 -10.59
CA TYR A 213 9.32 9.80 -11.40
C TYR A 213 8.78 9.56 -12.82
N ASN A 214 7.70 10.23 -13.23
CA ASN A 214 7.04 10.05 -14.53
C ASN A 214 6.78 8.56 -14.86
N VAL A 215 6.21 7.82 -13.91
CA VAL A 215 5.94 6.40 -14.07
C VAL A 215 4.91 6.18 -15.17
N ALA A 216 5.13 5.18 -16.02
CA ALA A 216 4.28 4.87 -17.15
C ALA A 216 2.83 4.52 -16.71
N LYS A 217 1.85 4.94 -17.51
CA LYS A 217 0.43 4.86 -17.15
C LYS A 217 -0.06 3.43 -16.96
N GLU A 218 0.43 2.51 -17.77
CA GLU A 218 0.14 1.07 -17.71
C GLU A 218 0.67 0.42 -16.43
N ILE A 219 1.85 0.84 -15.95
CA ILE A 219 2.37 0.41 -14.64
C ILE A 219 1.46 0.90 -13.53
N ILE A 220 1.04 2.17 -13.58
CA ILE A 220 0.15 2.74 -12.57
C ILE A 220 -1.20 2.01 -12.58
N ASP A 221 -1.80 1.76 -13.75
CA ASP A 221 -3.08 1.04 -13.82
C ASP A 221 -2.97 -0.39 -13.28
N GLU A 222 -1.88 -1.10 -13.57
CA GLU A 222 -1.63 -2.46 -13.08
C GLU A 222 -1.32 -2.49 -11.57
N ILE A 223 -0.66 -1.46 -11.03
CA ILE A 223 -0.57 -1.25 -9.57
C ILE A 223 -1.97 -1.14 -8.98
N PHE A 224 -2.83 -0.32 -9.58
CA PHE A 224 -4.19 -0.13 -9.09
C PHE A 224 -5.08 -1.38 -9.26
N ASN A 225 -4.76 -2.28 -10.21
CA ASN A 225 -5.43 -3.58 -10.32
C ASN A 225 -5.29 -4.39 -9.03
N PHE A 226 -4.08 -4.55 -8.48
CA PHE A 226 -3.89 -5.28 -7.22
C PHE A 226 -4.39 -4.50 -6.00
N ILE A 227 -4.32 -3.17 -6.02
CA ILE A 227 -4.87 -2.35 -4.93
C ILE A 227 -6.38 -2.55 -4.79
N VAL A 228 -7.12 -2.58 -5.91
CA VAL A 228 -8.56 -2.86 -5.91
C VAL A 228 -8.83 -4.27 -5.36
N LYS A 229 -8.09 -5.29 -5.82
CA LYS A 229 -8.24 -6.68 -5.34
C LYS A 229 -7.96 -6.81 -3.84
N ASP A 230 -6.84 -6.27 -3.37
CA ASP A 230 -6.45 -6.33 -1.96
C ASP A 230 -7.50 -5.61 -1.10
N THR A 231 -7.99 -4.44 -1.54
CA THR A 231 -9.05 -3.68 -0.83
C THR A 231 -10.36 -4.46 -0.76
N SER A 232 -10.78 -5.08 -1.86
CA SER A 232 -11.97 -5.95 -1.89
C SER A 232 -11.81 -7.16 -0.97
N SER A 233 -10.60 -7.75 -0.89
CA SER A 233 -10.31 -8.85 0.03
C SER A 233 -10.41 -8.43 1.49
N TYR A 234 -9.93 -7.22 1.84
CA TYR A 234 -10.07 -6.69 3.20
C TYR A 234 -11.54 -6.39 3.54
N ALA A 235 -12.31 -5.81 2.62
CA ALA A 235 -13.75 -5.59 2.79
C ALA A 235 -14.49 -6.90 3.06
N LEU A 236 -14.18 -7.95 2.28
CA LEU A 236 -14.74 -9.28 2.50
C LEU A 236 -14.34 -9.85 3.87
N SER A 237 -13.08 -9.67 4.29
CA SER A 237 -12.64 -10.12 5.61
C SER A 237 -13.40 -9.45 6.75
N VAL A 238 -13.70 -8.15 6.65
CA VAL A 238 -14.54 -7.45 7.65
C VAL A 238 -15.95 -8.02 7.63
N LEU A 239 -16.51 -8.26 6.44
CA LEU A 239 -17.85 -8.79 6.26
C LEU A 239 -18.02 -10.20 6.84
N SER A 240 -17.05 -11.09 6.61
CA SER A 240 -17.16 -12.53 6.93
C SER A 240 -16.75 -12.88 8.35
N ASN A 241 -15.78 -12.17 8.93
CA ASN A 241 -15.15 -12.59 10.18
C ASN A 241 -15.75 -11.92 11.42
N PHE A 242 -16.69 -10.98 11.24
CA PHE A 242 -17.24 -10.18 12.32
C PHE A 242 -18.76 -10.04 12.23
N ASN A 243 -19.38 -9.77 13.38
CA ASN A 243 -20.80 -9.44 13.45
C ASN A 243 -21.01 -8.01 12.94
N ASN A 244 -21.62 -7.90 11.76
CA ASN A 244 -21.95 -6.63 11.10
C ASN A 244 -23.47 -6.39 11.14
N SER A 245 -23.88 -5.14 11.30
CA SER A 245 -25.28 -4.74 11.09
C SER A 245 -25.67 -4.88 9.61
N ASP A 246 -26.97 -4.89 9.29
CA ASP A 246 -27.41 -5.05 7.91
C ASP A 246 -26.96 -3.88 7.01
N LYS A 247 -26.92 -2.66 7.55
CA LYS A 247 -26.36 -1.50 6.85
C LYS A 247 -24.85 -1.65 6.58
N GLN A 248 -24.09 -2.14 7.56
CA GLN A 248 -22.66 -2.42 7.38
C GLN A 248 -22.44 -3.49 6.30
N LYS A 249 -23.23 -4.56 6.31
CA LYS A 249 -23.14 -5.63 5.29
C LYS A 249 -23.41 -5.09 3.89
N GLU A 250 -24.45 -4.27 3.73
CA GLU A 250 -24.79 -3.66 2.44
C GLU A 250 -23.63 -2.83 1.89
N ILE A 251 -23.06 -1.94 2.70
CA ILE A 251 -21.97 -1.07 2.28
C ILE A 251 -20.68 -1.87 2.02
N LEU A 252 -20.34 -2.83 2.89
CA LEU A 252 -19.18 -3.71 2.68
C LEU A 252 -19.31 -4.52 1.39
N MET A 253 -20.51 -4.99 1.04
CA MET A 253 -20.76 -5.66 -0.25
C MET A 253 -20.55 -4.72 -1.44
N LYS A 254 -20.96 -3.44 -1.34
CA LYS A 254 -20.67 -2.43 -2.37
C LYS A 254 -19.17 -2.16 -2.49
N LEU A 255 -18.44 -2.20 -1.39
CA LEU A 255 -17.01 -1.93 -1.33
C LEU A 255 -16.17 -3.00 -2.04
N ILE A 256 -16.68 -4.24 -2.13
CA ILE A 256 -16.07 -5.33 -2.90
C ILE A 256 -16.26 -5.03 -4.40
N LYS A 257 -15.17 -4.67 -5.06
CA LYS A 257 -15.14 -4.38 -6.50
C LYS A 257 -14.25 -5.38 -7.25
N ILE A 258 -14.55 -5.53 -8.54
CA ILE A 258 -13.73 -6.30 -9.49
C ILE A 258 -12.83 -5.29 -10.21
N PRO A 259 -11.50 -5.51 -10.26
CA PRO A 259 -10.62 -4.65 -11.03
C PRO A 259 -10.92 -4.76 -12.53
N HIS A 260 -10.64 -3.70 -13.27
CA HIS A 260 -10.64 -3.73 -14.72
C HIS A 260 -9.41 -4.52 -15.22
N ASN A 261 -9.65 -5.73 -15.73
CA ASN A 261 -8.62 -6.57 -16.34
C ASN A 261 -8.53 -6.25 -17.84
N SER A 262 -7.65 -5.32 -18.20
CA SER A 262 -7.34 -4.96 -19.58
C SER A 262 -6.09 -5.69 -20.08
N ASP A 263 -5.72 -5.47 -21.34
CA ASP A 263 -4.44 -5.91 -21.91
C ASP A 263 -3.22 -5.18 -21.31
N ASN A 264 -3.41 -4.27 -20.35
CA ASN A 264 -2.31 -3.57 -19.67
C ASN A 264 -1.33 -4.57 -19.04
N SER A 265 -1.80 -5.68 -18.47
CA SER A 265 -0.92 -6.69 -17.87
C SER A 265 0.07 -7.29 -18.89
N ASN A 266 -0.38 -7.48 -20.15
CA ASN A 266 0.49 -7.94 -21.24
C ASN A 266 1.49 -6.85 -21.66
N LYS A 267 1.07 -5.58 -21.72
CA LYS A 267 1.98 -4.47 -21.99
C LYS A 267 3.04 -4.31 -20.91
N VAL A 268 2.65 -4.39 -19.64
CA VAL A 268 3.61 -4.38 -18.51
C VAL A 268 4.60 -5.52 -18.66
N TRP A 269 4.11 -6.72 -18.99
CA TRP A 269 4.97 -7.88 -19.24
C TRP A 269 5.96 -7.61 -20.38
N GLU A 270 5.49 -7.20 -21.56
CA GLU A 270 6.29 -7.04 -22.77
C GLU A 270 7.27 -5.87 -22.70
N ASP A 271 6.84 -4.73 -22.17
CA ASP A 271 7.59 -3.47 -22.24
C ASP A 271 8.44 -3.21 -21.00
N HIS A 272 8.12 -3.82 -19.85
CA HIS A 272 8.77 -3.48 -18.56
C HIS A 272 9.35 -4.67 -17.80
N VAL A 273 8.79 -5.87 -17.94
CA VAL A 273 9.26 -7.06 -17.21
C VAL A 273 10.21 -7.90 -18.07
N LEU A 274 9.77 -8.33 -19.25
CA LEU A 274 10.56 -9.16 -20.15
C LEU A 274 11.90 -8.51 -20.55
N PRO A 275 11.99 -7.18 -20.78
CA PRO A 275 13.26 -6.54 -21.09
C PRO A 275 14.30 -6.57 -19.96
N LEU A 276 13.90 -6.92 -18.73
CA LEU A 276 14.82 -7.07 -17.60
C LEU A 276 15.55 -8.43 -17.61
N PHE A 277 15.15 -9.36 -18.48
CA PHE A 277 15.82 -10.64 -18.63
C PHE A 277 17.31 -10.43 -18.97
N GLU A 278 18.19 -11.10 -18.22
CA GLU A 278 19.65 -11.01 -18.36
C GLU A 278 20.26 -9.60 -18.19
N THR A 279 19.52 -8.63 -17.63
CA THR A 279 20.06 -7.27 -17.38
C THR A 279 20.92 -7.17 -16.11
N TYR A 280 20.75 -8.10 -15.16
CA TYR A 280 21.56 -8.17 -13.95
C TYR A 280 22.49 -9.38 -14.02
N GLU A 281 23.79 -9.12 -13.91
CA GLU A 281 24.82 -10.12 -13.72
C GLU A 281 25.39 -9.95 -12.31
N MET A 282 25.26 -10.97 -11.47
CA MET A 282 25.88 -10.97 -10.16
C MET A 282 27.39 -11.17 -10.35
N ASN A 283 28.19 -10.16 -10.00
CA ASN A 283 29.65 -10.31 -9.99
C ASN A 283 30.03 -11.49 -9.10
N ARG A 284 30.73 -12.47 -9.67
CA ARG A 284 31.27 -13.63 -8.95
C ARG A 284 32.58 -13.31 -8.25
#